data_AF-A0A7C1B1V8-F1
#
_entry.id   AF-A0A7C1B1V8-F1
#
_cell.length_a   1.000
_cell.length_b   1.000
_cell.length_c   1.000
_cell.angle_alpha   90.00
_cell.angle_beta   90.00
_cell.angle_gamma   90.00
#
_symmetry.space_group_name_H-M   'P 1'
#
loop_
_entity.id
_entity.type
_entity.pdbx_description
1 polymer ?
#
loop_
_entity_poly.entity_id
_entity_poly.type
_entity_poly.pdbx_seq_one_letter_code
_entity_poly.pdbx_strand_id
1 'polypeptide(L)'
;MINGKNVRMPVIEYEVFMNGETASLDSPIHDGAFIEVKERRRNPKLLEIFNYLDLDLGEFKDYEIKVNGKRASFTDILKDGDEITLELM
;
A
#
# COMPACT_ATOMS: atom_id res chain seq x y z
N MET A 1 -9.92 -8.07 3.43
CA MET A 1 -9.51 -9.48 3.65
C MET A 1 -8.82 -9.98 2.39
N ILE A 2 -7.78 -10.81 2.49
CA ILE A 2 -7.05 -11.33 1.33
C ILE A 2 -6.95 -12.85 1.48
N ASN A 3 -7.53 -13.62 0.55
CA ASN A 3 -7.58 -15.10 0.60
C ASN A 3 -8.04 -15.64 1.97
N GLY A 4 -9.09 -15.04 2.55
CA GLY A 4 -9.60 -15.42 3.88
C GLY A 4 -8.82 -14.87 5.07
N LYS A 5 -7.65 -14.23 4.86
CA LYS A 5 -6.83 -13.64 5.93
C LYS A 5 -7.17 -12.17 6.14
N ASN A 6 -7.36 -11.76 7.40
CA ASN A 6 -7.49 -10.35 7.75
C ASN A 6 -6.14 -9.64 7.63
N VAL A 7 -6.11 -8.57 6.84
CA VAL A 7 -4.93 -7.75 6.59
C VAL A 7 -5.27 -6.31 6.92
N ARG A 8 -4.34 -5.61 7.58
CA ARG A 8 -4.45 -4.18 7.88
C ARG A 8 -3.43 -3.45 7.02
N MET A 9 -3.92 -2.54 6.18
CA MET A 9 -3.09 -1.70 5.34
C MET A 9 -3.02 -0.29 5.92
N PRO A 10 -1.86 0.37 5.92
CA PRO A 10 -1.76 1.75 6.38
C PRO A 10 -2.50 2.68 5.41
N VAL A 11 -3.39 3.48 5.97
CA VAL A 11 -4.17 4.53 5.25
C VAL A 11 -3.72 5.94 5.62
N ILE A 12 -2.73 6.05 6.51
CA ILE A 12 -2.03 7.28 6.87
C ILE A 12 -0.59 7.12 6.41
N GLU A 13 -0.12 8.08 5.63
CA GLU A 13 1.30 8.30 5.34
C GLU A 13 1.73 9.63 5.99
N TYR A 14 3.03 9.77 6.20
CA TYR A 14 3.62 10.99 6.75
C TYR A 14 4.48 11.65 5.68
N GLU A 15 4.28 12.94 5.48
CA GLU A 15 5.14 13.79 4.67
C GLU A 15 6.01 14.61 5.61
N VAL A 16 7.33 14.50 5.44
CA VAL A 16 8.31 15.22 6.26
C VAL A 16 8.80 16.43 5.47
N PHE A 17 8.91 17.57 6.15
CA PHE A 17 9.43 18.80 5.59
C PHE A 17 10.57 19.32 6.47
N MET A 18 11.67 19.75 5.84
CA MET A 18 12.76 20.46 6.49
C MET A 18 12.81 21.88 5.92
N ASN A 19 12.63 22.88 6.79
CA ASN A 19 12.59 24.30 6.41
C ASN A 19 11.56 24.63 5.30
N GLY A 20 10.44 23.89 5.28
CA GLY A 20 9.34 24.07 4.32
C GLY A 20 9.45 23.26 3.02
N GLU A 21 10.56 22.56 2.79
CA GLU A 21 10.75 21.68 1.62
C GLU A 21 10.62 20.21 2.00
N THR A 22 10.09 19.37 1.10
CA THR A 22 9.95 17.94 1.33
C THR A 22 11.31 17.30 1.60
N ALA A 23 11.41 16.52 2.68
CA ALA A 23 12.60 15.79 3.08
C ALA A 23 12.31 14.28 3.15
N SER A 24 13.32 13.47 2.81
CA SER A 24 13.29 12.03 3.10
C SER A 24 13.72 11.75 4.54
N LEU A 25 13.41 10.56 5.04
CA LEU A 25 13.86 10.13 6.39
C LEU A 25 15.38 10.00 6.50
N ASP A 26 16.08 9.81 5.37
CA ASP A 26 17.54 9.72 5.32
C ASP A 26 18.22 11.08 5.06
N SER A 27 17.43 12.16 4.93
CA SER A 27 17.99 13.49 4.69
C SER A 27 18.81 13.95 5.90
N PRO A 28 20.05 14.44 5.70
CA PRO A 28 20.84 14.97 6.81
C PRO A 28 20.16 16.21 7.39
N ILE A 29 20.06 16.26 8.71
CA ILE A 29 19.57 17.45 9.43
C ILE A 29 20.73 18.39 9.76
N HIS A 30 20.43 19.66 9.95
CA HIS A 30 21.41 20.69 10.31
C HIS A 30 20.97 21.41 11.58
N ASP A 31 21.92 21.99 12.30
CA ASP A 31 21.61 22.78 13.49
C ASP A 31 20.64 23.92 13.14
N GLY A 32 19.62 24.11 13.98
CA GLY A 32 18.56 25.09 13.75
C GLY A 32 17.52 24.73 12.68
N ALA A 33 17.56 23.54 12.08
CA ALA A 33 16.54 23.12 11.11
C ALA A 33 15.14 23.02 11.74
N PHE A 34 14.13 23.54 11.05
CA PHE A 34 12.73 23.37 11.42
C PHE A 34 12.15 22.15 10.71
N ILE A 35 11.68 21.16 11.48
CA ILE A 35 11.07 19.95 10.96
C ILE A 35 9.56 20.00 11.16
N GLU A 36 8.82 19.82 10.08
CA GLU A 36 7.37 19.68 10.09
C GLU A 36 7.00 18.30 9.57
N VAL A 37 6.11 17.60 10.27
CA VAL A 37 5.58 16.30 9.84
C VAL A 37 4.07 16.44 9.66
N LYS A 38 3.58 16.14 8.46
CA LYS A 38 2.15 16.19 8.14
C LYS A 38 1.60 14.80 7.90
N GLU A 39 0.46 14.52 8.53
CA GLU A 39 -0.33 13.34 8.20
C GLU A 39 -1.08 13.55 6.89
N ARG A 40 -1.03 12.53 6.03
CA ARG A 40 -1.78 12.48 4.79
C ARG A 40 -2.57 11.19 4.72
N ARG A 41 -3.88 11.31 4.54
CA ARG A 41 -4.73 10.16 4.22
C ARG A 41 -4.47 9.71 2.80
N ARG A 42 -4.37 8.40 2.61
CA ARG A 42 -4.21 7.77 1.30
C ARG A 42 -5.22 6.64 1.10
N ASN A 43 -5.39 6.27 -0.15
CA ASN A 43 -6.18 5.12 -0.56
C ASN A 43 -5.23 4.03 -1.06
N PRO A 44 -5.17 2.86 -0.41
CA PRO A 44 -4.35 1.75 -0.89
C PRO A 44 -4.80 1.28 -2.26
N LYS A 45 -3.86 0.88 -3.11
CA LYS A 45 -4.15 0.28 -4.42
C LYS A 45 -4.08 -1.25 -4.35
N LEU A 46 -4.79 -1.92 -5.25
CA LEU A 46 -4.82 -3.38 -5.32
C LEU A 46 -3.41 -3.98 -5.45
N LEU A 47 -2.50 -3.36 -6.19
CA LEU A 47 -1.11 -3.84 -6.32
C LEU A 47 -0.40 -4.04 -4.96
N GLU A 48 -0.76 -3.27 -3.95
CA GLU A 48 -0.11 -3.33 -2.63
C GLU A 48 -0.44 -4.60 -1.85
N ILE A 49 -1.41 -5.42 -2.30
CA ILE A 49 -1.70 -6.72 -1.68
C ILE A 49 -0.49 -7.65 -1.71
N PHE A 50 0.40 -7.50 -2.71
CA PHE A 50 1.59 -8.34 -2.87
C PHE A 50 2.54 -8.24 -1.68
N ASN A 51 2.54 -7.13 -0.94
CA ASN A 51 3.32 -6.98 0.28
C ASN A 51 2.81 -7.86 1.45
N TYR A 52 1.63 -8.45 1.30
CA TYR A 52 0.95 -9.22 2.35
C TYR A 52 0.68 -10.67 1.95
N LEU A 53 1.03 -11.05 0.71
CA LEU A 53 0.96 -12.42 0.25
C LEU A 53 2.23 -13.16 0.66
N ASP A 54 2.05 -14.35 1.21
CA ASP A 54 3.13 -15.31 1.47
C ASP A 54 3.24 -16.29 0.30
N LEU A 55 3.38 -15.74 -0.90
CA LEU A 55 3.37 -16.45 -2.18
C LEU A 55 4.37 -15.80 -3.13
N ASP A 56 5.29 -16.60 -3.67
CA ASP A 56 6.14 -16.16 -4.78
C ASP A 56 5.36 -16.28 -6.10
N LEU A 57 4.88 -15.15 -6.58
CA LEU A 57 4.14 -15.09 -7.85
C LEU A 57 5.03 -15.27 -9.08
N GLY A 58 6.36 -15.20 -8.93
CA GLY A 58 7.30 -15.51 -10.00
C GLY A 58 7.22 -16.96 -10.47
N GLU A 59 6.70 -17.86 -9.63
CA GLU A 59 6.51 -19.27 -9.97
C GLU A 59 5.24 -19.54 -10.80
N PHE A 60 4.31 -18.57 -10.86
CA PHE A 60 3.01 -18.73 -11.51
C PHE A 60 2.90 -17.86 -12.76
N LYS A 61 2.60 -18.48 -13.91
CA LYS A 61 2.45 -17.77 -15.19
C LYS A 61 1.11 -17.06 -15.31
N ASP A 62 0.06 -17.63 -14.74
CA ASP A 62 -1.31 -17.17 -14.89
C ASP A 62 -2.03 -17.20 -13.53
N TYR A 63 -2.61 -16.06 -13.17
CA TYR A 63 -3.46 -15.91 -11.99
C TYR A 63 -4.52 -14.83 -12.24
N GLU A 64 -5.66 -14.94 -11.55
CA GLU A 64 -6.70 -13.92 -11.55
C GLU A 64 -6.86 -13.32 -10.15
N ILE A 65 -7.01 -11.99 -10.10
CA ILE A 65 -7.33 -11.28 -8.87
C ILE A 65 -8.75 -10.71 -8.99
N LYS A 66 -9.56 -11.00 -7.97
CA LYS A 66 -10.92 -10.49 -7.83
C LYS A 66 -11.02 -9.62 -6.58
N VAL A 67 -11.78 -8.53 -6.69
CA VAL A 67 -12.23 -7.73 -5.56
C VAL A 67 -13.75 -7.91 -5.45
N ASN A 68 -14.21 -8.41 -4.31
CA ASN A 68 -15.61 -8.74 -4.05
C ASN A 68 -16.22 -9.62 -5.18
N GLY A 69 -15.47 -10.64 -5.60
CA GLY A 69 -15.87 -11.59 -6.64
C GLY A 69 -15.80 -11.08 -8.09
N LYS A 70 -15.39 -9.84 -8.34
CA LYS A 70 -15.27 -9.26 -9.68
C LYS A 70 -13.81 -9.08 -10.06
N ARG A 71 -13.46 -9.39 -11.32
CA ARG A 71 -12.12 -9.15 -11.86
C ARG A 71 -11.73 -7.68 -11.67
N ALA A 72 -10.53 -7.46 -11.14
CA ALA A 72 -10.04 -6.13 -10.79
C ALA A 72 -8.78 -5.75 -11.58
N SER A 73 -8.50 -4.45 -11.66
CA SER A 73 -7.24 -3.89 -12.17
C SER A 73 -6.26 -3.63 -11.03
N PHE A 74 -4.96 -3.79 -11.28
CA PHE A 74 -3.90 -3.51 -10.29
C PHE A 74 -3.93 -2.07 -9.75
N THR A 75 -4.50 -1.14 -10.50
CA THR A 75 -4.62 0.28 -10.10
C THR A 75 -5.87 0.59 -9.29
N ASP A 76 -6.77 -0.39 -9.10
CA ASP A 76 -8.02 -0.17 -8.39
C ASP A 76 -7.76 0.23 -6.93
N ILE A 77 -8.56 1.16 -6.45
CA ILE A 77 -8.52 1.64 -5.07
C ILE A 77 -9.25 0.63 -4.18
N LEU A 78 -8.57 0.18 -3.13
CA LEU A 78 -9.15 -0.66 -2.08
C LEU A 78 -9.91 0.18 -1.06
N LYS A 79 -11.01 -0.38 -0.57
CA LYS A 79 -11.83 0.18 0.50
C LYS A 79 -11.80 -0.74 1.71
N ASP A 80 -12.12 -0.15 2.86
CA ASP A 80 -12.31 -0.95 4.07
C ASP A 80 -13.41 -1.99 3.86
N GLY A 81 -13.16 -3.21 4.34
CA GLY A 81 -14.05 -4.35 4.18
C GLY A 81 -13.96 -5.10 2.84
N ASP A 82 -13.20 -4.62 1.85
CA ASP A 82 -13.06 -5.35 0.57
C ASP A 82 -12.50 -6.77 0.77
N GLU A 83 -13.07 -7.73 0.06
CA GLU A 83 -12.59 -9.10 -0.03
C GLU A 83 -11.80 -9.29 -1.32
N ILE A 84 -10.53 -9.66 -1.19
CA ILE A 84 -9.62 -9.91 -2.30
C ILE A 84 -9.35 -11.41 -2.38
N THR A 85 -9.56 -11.97 -3.56
CA THR A 85 -9.26 -13.37 -3.88
C THR A 85 -8.24 -13.42 -4.99
N LEU A 86 -7.17 -14.18 -4.78
CA LEU A 86 -6.21 -14.55 -5.80
C LEU A 86 -6.38 -16.04 -6.09
N GLU A 87 -6.70 -16.35 -7.35
CA GLU A 87 -6.87 -17.71 -7.86
C GLU A 87 -5.75 -17.99 -8.86
N LEU A 88 -4.96 -19.03 -8.58
CA LEU A 88 -3.95 -19.55 -9.51
C LEU A 88 -4.65 -20.36 -10.60
N MET A 89 -4.19 -20.25 -11.85
CA MET A 89 -4.76 -20.99 -13.00
C MET A 89 -3.94 -22.23 -13.36
#